data_AF-A0A6M5YGR0-F1
#
_entry.id   AF-A0A6M5YGR0-F1
#
_cell.length_a   1.000
_cell.length_b   1.000
_cell.length_c   1.000
_cell.angle_alpha   90.00
_cell.angle_beta   90.00
_cell.angle_gamma   90.00
#
_symmetry.space_group_name_H-M   'P 1'
#
loop_
_entity.id
_entity.type
_entity.pdbx_description
1 polymer ?
#
loop_
_entity_poly.entity_id
_entity_poly.type
_entity_poly.pdbx_seq_one_letter_code
_entity_poly.pdbx_strand_id
1 'polypeptide(L)'
;MFTSDRFSSVFWSIIDESNGSKDKLKSILASEPRVIVIDFYKEFLKAISNLEEIMCGGGASEDYREDVFTLIVSKGREYYDEIVKHPECVPGDIDPNGPYFLNVAGDVLMERFGEEITEQLS
;
A
#
# COMPACT_ATOMS: atom_id res chain seq x y z
N MET A 1 16.02 1.12 10.62
CA MET A 1 15.91 -0.04 9.74
C MET A 1 14.51 -0.02 9.16
N PHE A 2 14.36 -0.06 7.84
CA PHE A 2 13.05 -0.23 7.20
C PHE A 2 12.71 -1.72 7.36
N THR A 3 11.63 -2.05 8.07
CA THR A 3 11.12 -3.42 8.23
C THR A 3 9.61 -3.35 8.36
N SER A 4 8.93 -4.44 8.06
CA SER A 4 7.48 -4.55 8.21
C SER A 4 6.98 -4.35 9.65
N ASP A 5 7.86 -4.56 10.65
CA ASP A 5 7.56 -4.35 12.08
C ASP A 5 7.25 -2.89 12.46
N ARG A 6 7.52 -1.94 11.55
CA ARG A 6 7.18 -0.52 11.75
C ARG A 6 5.72 -0.18 11.47
N PHE A 7 4.96 -1.17 11.00
CA PHE A 7 3.54 -1.09 10.65
C PHE A 7 2.74 -1.97 11.62
N SER A 8 1.46 -1.66 11.78
CA SER A 8 0.58 -2.42 12.65
C SER A 8 0.31 -3.81 12.09
N SER A 9 0.04 -4.78 12.98
CA SER A 9 -0.42 -6.10 12.56
C SER A 9 -1.78 -6.03 11.86
N VAL A 10 -2.59 -5.03 12.19
CA VAL A 10 -3.91 -4.80 11.57
C VAL A 10 -3.74 -4.42 10.09
N PHE A 11 -2.81 -3.50 9.79
CA PHE A 11 -2.48 -3.15 8.41
C PHE A 11 -2.11 -4.37 7.57
N TRP A 12 -1.17 -5.19 8.06
CA TRP A 12 -0.77 -6.40 7.34
C TRP A 12 -1.89 -7.43 7.23
N SER A 13 -2.72 -7.61 8.28
CA SER A 13 -3.88 -8.51 8.22
C SER A 13 -4.85 -8.11 7.10
N ILE A 14 -5.16 -6.81 6.98
CA ILE A 14 -6.05 -6.30 5.93
C ILE A 14 -5.47 -6.57 4.53
N ILE A 15 -4.16 -6.35 4.35
CA ILE A 15 -3.48 -6.65 3.08
C ILE A 15 -3.54 -8.15 2.77
N ASP A 16 -3.17 -9.00 3.72
CA ASP A 16 -3.12 -10.45 3.53
C ASP A 16 -4.52 -11.03 3.26
N GLU A 17 -5.54 -10.57 3.99
CA GLU A 17 -6.95 -10.96 3.80
C GLU A 17 -7.51 -10.49 2.45
N SER A 18 -7.04 -9.35 1.94
CA SER A 18 -7.42 -8.89 0.60
C SER A 18 -6.90 -9.81 -0.50
N ASN A 19 -5.79 -10.53 -0.24
CA ASN A 19 -5.16 -11.47 -1.16
C ASN A 19 -4.97 -10.86 -2.57
N GLY A 20 -4.46 -9.63 -2.63
CA GLY A 20 -4.22 -8.91 -3.88
C GLY A 20 -5.48 -8.50 -4.66
N SER A 21 -6.69 -8.64 -4.10
CA SER A 21 -7.94 -8.24 -4.76
C SER A 21 -8.43 -6.88 -4.27
N LYS A 22 -8.56 -5.94 -5.21
CA LYS A 22 -9.08 -4.59 -4.94
C LYS A 22 -10.50 -4.63 -4.36
N ASP A 23 -11.36 -5.47 -4.92
CA ASP A 23 -12.75 -5.62 -4.46
C ASP A 23 -12.81 -6.20 -3.04
N LYS A 24 -11.94 -7.17 -2.71
CA LYS A 24 -11.84 -7.69 -1.35
C LYS A 24 -11.33 -6.63 -0.39
N LEU A 25 -10.26 -5.92 -0.73
CA LEU A 25 -9.73 -4.83 0.09
C LEU A 25 -10.82 -3.79 0.37
N LYS A 26 -11.55 -3.37 -0.67
CA LYS A 26 -12.67 -2.44 -0.55
C LYS A 26 -13.73 -2.98 0.40
N SER A 27 -14.13 -4.25 0.25
CA SER A 27 -15.12 -4.89 1.13
C SER A 27 -14.67 -4.96 2.58
N ILE A 28 -13.39 -5.27 2.84
CA ILE A 28 -12.82 -5.32 4.19
C ILE A 28 -12.86 -3.92 4.81
N LEU A 29 -12.26 -2.93 4.15
CA LEU A 29 -12.23 -1.54 4.63
C LEU A 29 -13.64 -0.93 4.77
N ALA A 30 -14.59 -1.34 3.93
CA ALA A 30 -15.99 -0.93 4.03
C ALA A 30 -16.72 -1.52 5.25
N SER A 31 -16.14 -2.50 5.95
CA SER A 31 -16.66 -3.04 7.20
C SER A 31 -15.97 -2.45 8.44
N GLU A 32 -14.78 -1.87 8.27
CA GLU A 32 -13.96 -1.33 9.36
C GLU A 32 -14.46 0.03 9.89
N PRO A 33 -14.11 0.42 11.13
CA PRO A 33 -14.30 1.78 11.62
C PRO A 33 -13.48 2.80 10.83
N ARG A 34 -13.97 4.05 10.74
CA ARG A 34 -13.28 5.17 10.06
C ARG A 34 -11.80 5.30 10.43
N VAL A 35 -11.47 5.17 11.72
CA VAL A 35 -10.09 5.29 12.20
C VAL A 35 -9.17 4.23 11.58
N ILE A 36 -9.65 2.99 11.42
CA ILE A 36 -8.88 1.91 10.80
C ILE A 36 -8.67 2.17 9.31
N VAL A 37 -9.67 2.71 8.61
CA VAL A 37 -9.52 3.08 7.19
C VAL A 37 -8.46 4.16 6.98
N ILE A 38 -8.43 5.17 7.87
CA ILE A 38 -7.43 6.24 7.84
C ILE A 38 -6.05 5.71 8.20
N ASP A 39 -5.94 4.94 9.28
CA ASP A 39 -4.66 4.37 9.72
C ASP A 39 -4.09 3.43 8.65
N PHE A 40 -4.94 2.62 8.01
CA PHE A 40 -4.55 1.80 6.87
C PHE A 40 -3.98 2.65 5.74
N TYR A 41 -4.65 3.74 5.34
CA TYR A 41 -4.18 4.62 4.28
C TYR A 41 -2.81 5.23 4.61
N LYS A 42 -2.64 5.75 5.82
CA LYS A 42 -1.37 6.33 6.29
C LYS A 42 -0.24 5.32 6.30
N GLU A 43 -0.52 4.12 6.81
CA GLU A 43 0.47 3.04 6.84
C GLU A 43 0.84 2.58 5.43
N PHE A 44 -0.12 2.53 4.51
CA PHE A 44 0.12 2.20 3.10
C PHE A 44 1.05 3.21 2.43
N LEU A 45 0.76 4.52 2.57
CA LEU A 45 1.63 5.59 2.06
C LEU A 45 3.03 5.54 2.65
N LYS A 46 3.13 5.31 3.96
CA LYS A 46 4.42 5.20 4.64
C LYS A 46 5.21 3.97 4.17
N ALA A 47 4.54 2.86 3.85
CA ALA A 47 5.17 1.68 3.27
C ALA A 47 5.74 1.97 1.87
N ILE A 48 5.00 2.70 1.03
CA ILE A 48 5.47 3.19 -0.27
C ILE A 48 6.67 4.13 -0.11
N SER A 49 6.59 5.11 0.77
CA SER A 49 7.67 6.08 1.00
C SER A 49 8.96 5.41 1.48
N ASN A 50 8.86 4.40 2.36
CA ASN A 50 10.01 3.59 2.76
C ASN A 50 10.66 2.88 1.55
N LEU A 51 9.85 2.32 0.66
CA LEU A 51 10.33 1.63 -0.54
C LEU A 51 11.02 2.61 -1.49
N GLU A 52 10.47 3.81 -1.65
CA GLU A 52 11.10 4.86 -2.44
C GLU A 52 12.49 5.23 -1.91
N GLU A 53 12.64 5.41 -0.60
CA GLU A 53 13.92 5.75 0.02
C GLU A 53 14.98 4.65 -0.19
N ILE A 54 14.56 3.38 -0.14
CA ILE A 54 15.45 2.23 -0.33
C ILE A 54 15.87 2.06 -1.80
N MET A 55 14.95 2.28 -2.74
CA MET A 55 15.14 1.96 -4.16
C MET A 55 15.46 3.18 -5.03
N CYS A 56 15.69 4.35 -4.43
CA CYS A 56 16.05 5.57 -5.14
C CYS A 56 17.34 5.39 -5.97
N GLY A 57 17.20 5.37 -7.31
CA GLY A 57 18.36 5.32 -8.22
C GLY A 57 18.09 4.89 -9.67
N GLY A 58 16.90 4.36 -9.99
CA GLY A 58 16.56 3.97 -11.36
C GLY A 58 15.90 5.10 -12.14
N GLY A 59 16.32 5.35 -13.39
CA GLY A 59 15.75 6.35 -14.30
C GLY A 59 14.32 6.07 -14.79
N ALA A 60 13.53 5.33 -14.03
CA ALA A 60 12.12 5.09 -14.30
C ALA A 60 11.28 6.35 -13.97
N SER A 61 10.11 6.49 -14.61
CA SER A 61 9.17 7.56 -14.28
C SER A 61 8.64 7.41 -12.84
N GLU A 62 8.19 8.52 -12.27
CA GLU A 62 7.57 8.55 -10.94
C GLU A 62 6.35 7.63 -10.86
N ASP A 63 5.44 7.73 -11.84
CA ASP A 63 4.25 6.87 -11.95
C ASP A 63 4.60 5.37 -11.92
N TYR A 64 5.61 4.96 -12.69
CA TYR A 64 6.04 3.55 -12.71
C TYR A 64 6.56 3.11 -11.34
N ARG A 65 7.31 3.97 -10.63
CA ARG A 65 7.81 3.66 -9.29
C ARG A 65 6.66 3.54 -8.29
N GLU A 66 5.67 4.42 -8.34
CA GLU A 66 4.50 4.34 -7.48
C GLU A 66 3.69 3.06 -7.70
N ASP A 67 3.52 2.64 -8.95
CA ASP A 67 2.89 1.37 -9.32
C ASP A 67 3.65 0.17 -8.75
N VAL A 68 4.99 0.20 -8.88
CA VAL A 68 5.89 -0.84 -8.32
C VAL A 68 5.70 -0.95 -6.81
N PHE A 69 5.77 0.17 -6.10
CA PHE A 69 5.73 0.19 -4.64
C PHE A 69 4.35 -0.21 -4.14
N THR A 70 3.28 0.27 -4.77
CA THR A 70 1.90 -0.16 -4.50
C THR A 70 1.76 -1.66 -4.66
N LEU A 71 2.31 -2.25 -5.72
CA LEU A 71 2.26 -3.70 -5.93
C LEU A 71 3.03 -4.48 -4.87
N ILE A 72 4.23 -4.02 -4.49
CA ILE A 72 5.05 -4.68 -3.46
C ILE A 72 4.29 -4.72 -2.13
N VAL A 73 3.73 -3.59 -1.69
CA VAL A 73 2.97 -3.51 -0.44
C VAL A 73 1.73 -4.41 -0.51
N SER A 74 1.03 -4.43 -1.64
CA SER A 74 -0.18 -5.23 -1.84
C SER A 74 0.05 -6.74 -1.87
N LYS A 75 1.30 -7.20 -2.04
CA LYS A 75 1.68 -8.63 -1.96
C LYS A 75 1.84 -9.13 -0.52
N GLY A 76 1.72 -8.25 0.46
CA GLY A 76 1.74 -8.63 1.87
C GLY A 76 3.10 -8.54 2.53
N ARG A 77 3.08 -8.83 3.82
CA ARG A 77 4.19 -8.56 4.75
C ARG A 77 5.50 -9.24 4.38
N GLU A 78 5.43 -10.54 4.08
CA GLU A 78 6.61 -11.36 3.80
C GLU A 78 7.32 -10.88 2.53
N TYR A 79 6.56 -10.55 1.49
CA TYR A 79 7.11 -10.04 0.25
C TYR A 79 7.71 -8.65 0.42
N TYR A 80 7.06 -7.77 1.19
CA TYR A 80 7.61 -6.46 1.55
C TYR A 80 8.96 -6.59 2.26
N ASP A 81 9.07 -7.46 3.27
CA ASP A 81 10.32 -7.67 4.00
C ASP A 81 11.43 -8.24 3.11
N GLU A 82 11.08 -9.11 2.15
CA GLU A 82 12.05 -9.65 1.19
C GLU A 82 12.63 -8.54 0.30
N ILE A 83 11.79 -7.68 -0.27
CA ILE A 83 12.24 -6.55 -1.10
C ILE A 83 13.07 -5.56 -0.29
N VAL A 84 12.70 -5.30 0.96
CA VAL A 84 13.45 -4.38 1.82
C VAL A 84 14.85 -4.94 2.15
N LYS A 85 15.00 -6.26 2.27
CA LYS A 85 16.31 -6.91 2.46
C LYS A 85 17.12 -7.02 1.17
N HIS A 86 16.42 -7.19 0.04
CA HIS A 86 16.99 -7.43 -1.28
C HIS A 86 16.36 -6.47 -2.33
N PRO A 87 16.65 -5.16 -2.25
CA PRO A 87 16.05 -4.17 -3.15
C PRO A 87 16.43 -4.36 -4.62
N GLU A 88 17.48 -5.12 -4.91
CA GLU A 88 17.87 -5.55 -6.26
C GLU A 88 16.90 -6.57 -6.89
N CYS A 89 16.04 -7.22 -6.09
CA CYS A 89 15.13 -8.29 -6.54
C CYS A 89 13.75 -7.78 -6.98
N VAL A 90 13.58 -6.47 -7.17
CA VAL A 90 12.33 -5.88 -7.64
C VAL A 90 12.00 -6.42 -9.04
N PRO A 91 10.79 -6.98 -9.25
CA PRO A 91 10.40 -7.47 -10.57
C PRO A 91 10.39 -6.33 -11.58
N GLY A 92 11.09 -6.49 -12.71
CA GLY A 92 11.09 -5.52 -13.81
C GLY A 92 9.81 -5.52 -14.65
N ASP A 93 9.07 -6.63 -14.64
CA ASP A 93 7.78 -6.77 -15.34
C ASP A 93 6.64 -6.62 -14.35
N ILE A 94 6.17 -5.39 -14.22
CA ILE A 94 4.96 -5.06 -13.47
C ILE A 94 3.86 -4.83 -14.47
N ASP A 95 2.73 -5.51 -14.26
CA ASP A 95 1.53 -5.26 -15.05
C ASP A 95 1.03 -3.85 -14.71
N PRO A 96 1.04 -2.91 -15.68
CA PRO A 96 0.52 -1.55 -15.50
C PRO A 96 -1.01 -1.52 -15.33
N ASN A 97 -1.68 -2.68 -15.29
CA ASN A 97 -3.09 -2.82 -14.91
C ASN A 97 -3.25 -3.57 -13.58
N GLY A 98 -2.17 -3.72 -12.80
CA GLY A 98 -2.21 -4.30 -11.48
C GLY A 98 -3.20 -3.57 -10.56
N PRO A 99 -3.73 -4.24 -9.53
CA PRO A 99 -4.75 -3.65 -8.68
C PRO A 99 -4.14 -2.52 -7.84
N TYR A 100 -4.44 -1.27 -8.22
CA TYR A 100 -4.03 -0.08 -7.48
C TYR A 100 -4.79 0.03 -6.16
N PHE A 101 -4.17 -0.49 -5.09
CA PHE A 101 -4.71 -0.47 -3.74
C PHE A 101 -4.74 0.93 -3.12
N LEU A 102 -3.87 1.84 -3.60
CA LEU A 102 -3.71 3.18 -3.06
C LEU A 102 -5.03 3.96 -2.98
N ASN A 103 -5.86 3.88 -4.02
CA ASN A 103 -7.11 4.63 -4.09
C ASN A 103 -8.26 4.00 -3.28
N VAL A 104 -8.12 2.74 -2.86
CA VAL A 104 -9.26 2.00 -2.26
C VAL A 104 -9.67 2.59 -0.92
N ALA A 105 -8.72 2.97 -0.07
CA ALA A 105 -9.05 3.57 1.21
C ALA A 105 -9.72 4.94 1.03
N GLY A 106 -9.29 5.73 0.04
CA GLY A 106 -9.90 7.01 -0.32
C GLY A 106 -11.32 6.85 -0.85
N ASP A 107 -11.54 5.88 -1.74
CA ASP A 107 -12.86 5.52 -2.24
C ASP A 107 -13.81 5.16 -1.08
N VAL A 108 -13.34 4.35 -0.13
CA VAL A 108 -14.12 3.96 1.05
C VAL A 108 -14.41 5.15 1.97
N LEU A 109 -13.44 6.06 2.17
CA LEU A 109 -13.63 7.27 2.97
C LEU A 109 -14.71 8.17 2.38
N MET A 110 -14.66 8.39 1.08
CA MET A 110 -15.66 9.18 0.35
C MET A 110 -17.03 8.50 0.42
N GLU A 111 -17.12 7.22 0.07
CA GLU A 111 -18.40 6.51 -0.05
C GLU A 111 -19.11 6.31 1.30
N ARG A 112 -18.37 6.05 2.39
CA ARG A 112 -18.97 5.75 3.71
C ARG A 112 -19.05 6.93 4.64
N PHE A 113 -18.13 7.87 4.54
CA PHE A 113 -18.00 8.96 5.51
C PHE A 113 -18.12 10.35 4.85
N GLY A 114 -18.15 10.44 3.52
CA GLY A 114 -18.24 11.72 2.79
C GLY A 114 -16.97 12.55 2.90
N GLU A 115 -15.82 11.89 3.07
CA GLU A 115 -14.53 12.55 3.29
C GLU A 115 -13.56 12.29 2.15
N GLU A 116 -12.83 13.34 1.75
CA GLU A 116 -11.68 13.22 0.86
C GLU A 116 -10.41 13.02 1.68
N ILE A 117 -9.47 12.28 1.10
CA ILE A 117 -8.11 12.27 1.61
C ILE A 117 -7.52 13.68 1.41
N THR A 118 -7.12 14.30 2.50
CA THR A 118 -6.47 15.62 2.50
C THR A 118 -5.11 15.52 3.15
N GLU A 119 -4.26 16.53 2.99
CA GLU A 119 -2.95 16.61 3.67
C GLU A 119 -3.05 16.51 5.21
N GLN A 120 -4.23 16.75 5.79
CA GLN A 120 -4.48 16.60 7.23
C GLN A 120 -4.72 15.14 7.64
N LEU A 121 -5.03 14.28 6.67
CA LEU A 121 -5.27 12.85 6.82
C LEU A 121 -4.11 11.98 6.31
N SER A 122 -3.12 12.56 5.60
CA SER A 122 -1.84 11.93 5.24
C SER A 122 -0.78 12.18 6.32
#